data_AF-A0A7S2L586-F1
#
_entry.id   AF-A0A7S2L586-F1
#
_cell.length_a   1.000
_cell.length_b   1.000
_cell.length_c   1.000
_cell.angle_alpha   90.00
_cell.angle_beta   90.00
_cell.angle_gamma   90.00
#
_symmetry.space_group_name_H-M   'P 1'
#
loop_
_entity.id
_entity.type
_entity.pdbx_description
1 polymer ?
#
loop_
_entity_poly.entity_id
_entity_poly.type
_entity_poly.pdbx_seq_one_letter_code
_entity_poly.pdbx_strand_id
1 'polypeptide(L)'
;QMQQQQQMQQQQQMQQQQQAQQQAAGGATEGGEIGQERNIMISGCAHGTVGPIVRGTFSLAGDNHGKPAYKKDQQVNGLDVMLYYWDDRDGPSFCGWWFGPKIGGDQVWAYHAQRTQTPPKAGWKVPYDGPEDPTLVISKALPTGAQPQQSVMMQGQQITPQMQQQMQQQQLQQQQAMMMQQQQQQQAHQAAAAYRLAAQQQQEQQRAQYFQQQAEHQRHVQQQQQQQQQQQQQQQQQAWGQQQQQHAAQQQQQAAQQQQQQQQ
;
A
#
# COMPACT_ATOMS: atom_id res chain seq x y z
N GLN A 1 38.76 -29.53 22.34
CA GLN A 1 37.70 -29.92 21.38
C GLN A 1 36.71 -28.79 21.10
N MET A 2 36.13 -28.13 22.10
CA MET A 2 35.13 -27.05 21.88
C MET A 2 35.65 -25.87 21.04
N GLN A 3 36.91 -25.44 21.27
CA GLN A 3 37.51 -24.33 20.52
C GLN A 3 37.74 -24.65 19.03
N GLN A 4 37.99 -25.92 18.70
CA GLN A 4 38.20 -26.37 17.32
C GLN A 4 36.87 -26.42 16.55
N GLN A 5 35.77 -26.76 17.23
CA GLN A 5 34.43 -26.74 16.64
C GLN A 5 33.97 -25.31 16.34
N GLN A 6 34.26 -24.36 17.22
CA GLN A 6 33.93 -22.95 17.03
C GLN A 6 34.69 -22.33 15.85
N GLN A 7 35.96 -22.69 15.67
CA GLN A 7 36.78 -22.20 14.57
C GLN A 7 36.29 -22.73 13.21
N MET A 8 35.85 -24.00 13.16
CA MET A 8 35.31 -24.59 11.93
C MET A 8 33.96 -23.96 11.53
N GLN A 9 33.11 -23.66 12.51
CA GLN A 9 31.83 -23.01 12.27
C GLN A 9 32.01 -21.57 11.73
N GLN A 10 32.98 -20.83 12.27
CA GLN A 10 33.30 -19.48 11.81
C GLN A 10 33.89 -19.48 10.39
N GLN A 11 34.72 -20.48 10.04
CA GLN A 11 35.26 -20.62 8.69
C GLN A 11 34.18 -20.99 7.67
N GLN A 12 33.23 -21.85 8.05
CA GLN A 12 32.10 -22.23 7.19
C GLN A 12 31.15 -21.05 6.94
N GLN A 13 30.95 -20.19 7.94
CA GLN A 13 30.12 -18.99 7.81
C GLN A 13 30.77 -17.94 6.89
N MET A 14 32.10 -17.78 6.97
CA MET A 14 32.85 -16.88 6.10
C MET A 14 32.84 -17.35 4.63
N GLN A 15 32.91 -18.65 4.39
CA GLN A 15 32.88 -19.23 3.05
C GLN A 15 31.49 -19.08 2.38
N GLN A 16 30.40 -19.21 3.14
CA GLN A 16 29.04 -18.93 2.63
C GLN A 16 28.86 -17.45 2.28
N GLN A 17 29.44 -16.53 3.06
CA GLN A 17 29.32 -15.10 2.79
C GLN A 17 30.10 -14.68 1.53
N GLN A 18 31.24 -15.32 1.25
CA GLN A 18 32.01 -15.09 0.01
C GLN A 18 31.31 -15.63 -1.24
N GLN A 19 30.63 -16.78 -1.16
CA GLN A 19 29.83 -17.31 -2.28
C GLN A 19 28.60 -16.45 -2.57
N ALA A 20 27.94 -15.89 -1.54
CA ALA A 20 26.81 -14.99 -1.73
C ALA A 20 27.20 -13.67 -2.42
N GLN A 21 28.43 -13.17 -2.19
CA GLN A 21 28.92 -11.95 -2.85
C GLN A 21 29.36 -12.19 -4.31
N GLN A 22 29.86 -13.39 -4.64
CA GLN A 22 30.24 -13.71 -6.02
C GLN A 22 29.03 -13.98 -6.95
N GLN A 23 27.87 -14.32 -6.39
CA GLN A 23 26.63 -14.47 -7.17
C GLN A 23 25.89 -13.14 -7.43
N ALA A 24 26.29 -12.05 -6.76
CA ALA A 24 25.67 -10.73 -6.94
C ALA A 24 26.38 -9.84 -7.99
N ALA A 25 27.54 -10.24 -8.51
CA ALA A 25 28.38 -9.41 -9.38
C ALA A 25 28.39 -9.83 -10.87
N GLY A 26 27.55 -10.81 -11.27
CA GLY A 26 27.64 -11.46 -12.59
C GLY A 26 26.44 -11.24 -13.53
N GLY A 27 25.68 -10.15 -13.41
CA GLY A 27 24.47 -9.97 -14.23
C GLY A 27 23.87 -8.56 -14.27
N ALA A 28 24.70 -7.52 -14.15
CA ALA A 28 24.27 -6.13 -14.31
C ALA A 28 24.85 -5.52 -15.59
N THR A 29 24.53 -6.11 -16.75
CA THR A 29 24.75 -5.47 -18.05
C THR A 29 23.64 -5.88 -19.00
N GLU A 30 22.96 -4.86 -19.52
CA GLU A 30 21.82 -4.86 -20.46
C GLU A 30 20.44 -5.09 -19.83
N GLY A 31 19.81 -3.97 -19.43
CA GLY A 31 18.38 -3.81 -19.20
C GLY A 31 17.58 -4.09 -20.47
N GLY A 32 17.51 -5.37 -20.84
CA GLY A 32 16.75 -5.84 -21.97
C GLY A 32 15.28 -5.87 -21.63
N GLU A 33 14.47 -5.37 -22.54
CA GLU A 33 13.04 -5.64 -22.63
C GLU A 33 12.76 -7.13 -22.89
N ILE A 34 11.64 -7.65 -22.41
CA ILE A 34 11.28 -9.07 -22.61
C ILE A 34 10.85 -9.39 -24.06
N GLY A 35 10.40 -8.37 -24.81
CA GLY A 35 9.83 -8.52 -26.15
C GLY A 35 8.35 -8.89 -26.11
N GLN A 36 7.74 -9.12 -27.27
CA GLN A 36 6.31 -9.46 -27.40
C GLN A 36 6.03 -10.95 -27.13
N GLU A 37 6.63 -11.50 -26.07
CA GLU A 37 6.48 -12.90 -25.74
C GLU A 37 5.06 -13.19 -25.26
N ARG A 38 4.47 -14.29 -25.73
CA ARG A 38 3.11 -14.70 -25.31
C ARG A 38 3.09 -15.28 -23.90
N ASN A 39 4.19 -15.91 -23.48
CA ASN A 39 4.33 -16.54 -22.18
C ASN A 39 5.63 -16.05 -21.54
N ILE A 40 5.53 -15.59 -20.30
CA ILE A 40 6.68 -15.12 -19.51
C ILE A 40 6.71 -15.85 -18.17
N MET A 41 7.90 -15.99 -17.61
CA MET A 41 8.13 -16.58 -16.30
C MET A 41 8.68 -15.51 -15.37
N ILE A 42 8.14 -15.45 -14.16
CA ILE A 42 8.58 -14.53 -13.11
C ILE A 42 9.19 -15.36 -12.00
N SER A 43 10.46 -15.10 -11.73
CA SER A 43 11.29 -15.85 -10.78
C SER A 43 11.96 -14.92 -9.76
N GLY A 44 12.49 -15.52 -8.69
CA GLY A 44 13.08 -14.81 -7.55
C GLY A 44 12.04 -14.02 -6.73
N CYS A 45 12.31 -12.75 -6.41
CA CYS A 45 11.58 -11.94 -5.43
C CYS A 45 11.77 -12.45 -3.99
N ALA A 46 12.67 -11.81 -3.26
CA ALA A 46 13.06 -12.13 -1.89
C ALA A 46 12.02 -11.69 -0.85
N HIS A 47 11.11 -10.78 -1.19
CA HIS A 47 10.10 -10.29 -0.26
C HIS A 47 9.11 -11.42 0.15
N GLY A 48 9.11 -11.80 1.43
CA GLY A 48 8.38 -12.98 1.93
C GLY A 48 6.87 -13.02 1.63
N THR A 49 6.21 -11.86 1.65
CA THR A 49 4.76 -11.76 1.34
C THR A 49 4.44 -11.66 -0.15
N VAL A 50 5.19 -10.85 -0.91
CA VAL A 50 4.91 -10.57 -2.33
C VAL A 50 5.47 -11.66 -3.24
N GLY A 51 6.62 -12.25 -2.91
CA GLY A 51 7.27 -13.28 -3.73
C GLY A 51 6.37 -14.46 -4.08
N PRO A 52 5.62 -15.07 -3.13
CA PRO A 52 4.64 -16.11 -3.45
C PRO A 52 3.50 -15.64 -4.36
N ILE A 53 3.16 -14.35 -4.35
CA ILE A 53 2.08 -13.78 -5.15
C ILE A 53 2.54 -13.60 -6.60
N VAL A 54 3.71 -12.98 -6.82
CA VAL A 54 4.14 -12.57 -8.18
C VAL A 54 4.93 -13.63 -8.94
N ARG A 55 5.54 -14.62 -8.26
CA ARG A 55 6.26 -15.71 -8.94
C ARG A 55 5.32 -16.64 -9.71
N GLY A 56 5.74 -17.08 -10.89
CA GLY A 56 5.03 -18.08 -11.69
C GLY A 56 5.00 -17.75 -13.18
N THR A 57 4.20 -18.50 -13.92
CA THR A 57 3.99 -18.30 -15.35
C THR A 57 2.83 -17.33 -15.59
N PHE A 58 3.02 -16.47 -16.58
CA PHE A 58 2.03 -15.50 -17.01
C PHE A 58 1.83 -15.62 -18.53
N SER A 59 0.57 -15.54 -18.93
CA SER A 59 0.14 -15.54 -20.31
C SER A 59 -0.29 -14.13 -20.73
N LEU A 60 -0.03 -13.78 -21.99
CA LEU A 60 -0.52 -12.54 -22.59
C LEU A 60 -2.06 -12.55 -22.56
N ALA A 61 -2.65 -11.55 -21.90
CA ALA A 61 -4.09 -11.45 -21.67
C ALA A 61 -4.75 -10.35 -22.52
N GLY A 62 -3.99 -9.36 -23.01
CA GLY A 62 -4.48 -8.28 -23.83
C GLY A 62 -3.49 -7.12 -23.90
N ASP A 63 -4.02 -5.91 -24.10
CA ASP A 63 -3.25 -4.67 -24.17
C ASP A 63 -3.79 -3.64 -23.17
N ASN A 64 -2.90 -2.85 -22.59
CA ASN A 64 -3.21 -1.72 -21.71
C ASN A 64 -2.34 -0.52 -22.08
N HIS A 65 -2.96 0.63 -22.39
CA HIS A 65 -2.27 1.84 -22.90
C HIS A 65 -1.30 1.57 -24.07
N GLY A 66 -1.70 0.69 -25.00
CA GLY A 66 -0.91 0.34 -26.19
C GLY A 66 0.31 -0.55 -25.90
N LYS A 67 0.37 -1.18 -24.72
CA LYS A 67 1.42 -2.11 -24.31
C LYS A 67 0.83 -3.44 -23.84
N PRO A 68 1.56 -4.56 -23.92
CA PRO A 68 1.03 -5.87 -23.54
C PRO A 68 0.69 -5.93 -22.04
N ALA A 69 -0.45 -6.56 -21.74
CA ALA A 69 -0.88 -6.89 -20.39
C ALA A 69 -0.87 -8.41 -20.20
N TYR A 70 -0.29 -8.86 -19.10
CA TYR A 70 -0.10 -10.26 -18.77
C TYR A 70 -0.94 -10.65 -17.55
N LYS A 71 -1.47 -11.86 -17.56
CA LYS A 71 -2.20 -12.46 -16.44
C LYS A 71 -1.47 -13.73 -15.99
N LYS A 72 -1.30 -13.89 -14.69
CA LYS A 72 -0.75 -15.11 -14.10
C LYS A 72 -1.69 -16.29 -14.33
N ASP A 73 -1.12 -17.43 -14.70
CA ASP A 73 -1.92 -18.62 -15.04
C ASP A 73 -2.66 -19.20 -13.83
N GLN A 74 -2.12 -18.98 -12.62
CA GLN A 74 -2.68 -19.43 -11.36
C GLN A 74 -3.09 -18.25 -10.48
N GLN A 75 -4.30 -18.32 -9.95
CA GLN A 75 -4.76 -17.40 -8.92
C GLN A 75 -4.04 -17.66 -7.58
N VAL A 76 -3.86 -16.60 -6.80
CA VAL A 76 -3.30 -16.68 -5.45
C VAL A 76 -4.38 -16.22 -4.48
N ASN A 77 -4.84 -17.13 -3.61
CA ASN A 77 -5.96 -16.87 -2.69
C ASN A 77 -7.24 -16.37 -3.40
N GLY A 78 -7.52 -16.90 -4.60
CA GLY A 78 -8.68 -16.49 -5.41
C GLY A 78 -8.54 -15.12 -6.10
N LEU A 79 -7.37 -14.48 -6.01
CA LEU A 79 -7.07 -13.25 -6.73
C LEU A 79 -6.29 -13.54 -8.00
N ASP A 80 -6.67 -12.89 -9.09
CA ASP A 80 -5.84 -12.80 -10.28
C ASP A 80 -4.57 -11.97 -9.98
N VAL A 81 -3.52 -12.18 -10.77
CA VAL A 81 -2.30 -11.38 -10.71
C VAL A 81 -2.00 -10.88 -12.11
N MET A 82 -2.02 -9.56 -12.27
CA MET A 82 -1.84 -8.85 -13.53
C MET A 82 -0.49 -8.15 -13.55
N LEU A 83 0.19 -8.18 -14.69
CA LEU A 83 1.33 -7.33 -15.01
C LEU A 83 0.92 -6.42 -16.16
N TYR A 84 0.93 -5.10 -15.94
CA TYR A 84 0.41 -4.12 -16.88
C TYR A 84 1.17 -2.79 -16.80
N TYR A 85 1.08 -1.98 -17.85
CA TYR A 85 1.64 -0.63 -17.88
C TYR A 85 0.60 0.41 -17.48
N TRP A 86 1.01 1.53 -16.89
CA TRP A 86 0.20 2.72 -16.64
C TRP A 86 0.88 3.95 -17.27
N ASP A 87 0.13 4.74 -18.02
CA ASP A 87 0.65 5.98 -18.62
C ASP A 87 0.73 7.13 -17.59
N ASP A 88 1.05 8.33 -18.05
CA ASP A 88 1.27 9.50 -17.18
C ASP A 88 0.01 10.33 -16.93
N ARG A 89 -1.19 9.80 -17.19
CA ARG A 89 -2.46 10.52 -16.98
C ARG A 89 -2.71 10.95 -15.53
N ASP A 90 -2.21 10.18 -14.57
CA ASP A 90 -2.30 10.47 -13.13
C ASP A 90 -1.02 11.09 -12.57
N GLY A 91 -0.07 11.41 -13.45
CA GLY A 91 1.22 12.02 -13.13
C GLY A 91 2.42 11.10 -13.40
N PRO A 92 3.61 11.69 -13.62
CA PRO A 92 4.80 10.96 -14.02
C PRO A 92 5.26 9.93 -12.97
N SER A 93 4.93 10.13 -11.70
CA SER A 93 5.27 9.23 -10.59
C SER A 93 4.48 7.92 -10.60
N PHE A 94 3.32 7.88 -11.28
CA PHE A 94 2.50 6.68 -11.42
C PHE A 94 2.74 5.96 -12.75
N CYS A 95 3.50 6.59 -13.65
CA CYS A 95 3.82 6.04 -14.95
C CYS A 95 4.85 4.91 -14.82
N GLY A 96 4.59 3.78 -15.47
CA GLY A 96 5.49 2.62 -15.45
C GLY A 96 4.75 1.29 -15.47
N TRP A 97 5.44 0.22 -15.07
CA TRP A 97 4.92 -1.14 -15.03
C TRP A 97 4.55 -1.55 -13.61
N TRP A 98 3.43 -2.28 -13.49
CA TRP A 98 2.80 -2.60 -12.23
C TRP A 98 2.40 -4.07 -12.15
N PHE A 99 2.55 -4.63 -10.95
CA PHE A 99 1.88 -5.86 -10.54
C PHE A 99 0.67 -5.52 -9.65
N GLY A 100 -0.51 -6.05 -9.96
CA GLY A 100 -1.72 -5.85 -9.15
C GLY A 100 -2.82 -6.88 -9.42
N PRO A 101 -3.88 -6.94 -8.60
CA PRO A 101 -4.95 -7.93 -8.75
C PRO A 101 -5.87 -7.64 -9.93
N LYS A 102 -5.89 -6.40 -10.40
CA LYS A 102 -6.62 -5.93 -11.59
C LYS A 102 -5.87 -4.75 -12.21
N ILE A 103 -6.10 -4.52 -13.50
CA ILE A 103 -5.58 -3.33 -14.20
C ILE A 103 -6.24 -2.08 -13.62
N GLY A 104 -5.43 -1.07 -13.26
CA GLY A 104 -5.91 0.21 -12.72
C GLY A 104 -6.58 0.11 -11.36
N GLY A 105 -6.28 -0.92 -10.57
CA GLY A 105 -6.75 -1.03 -9.19
C GLY A 105 -5.82 -0.34 -8.18
N ASP A 106 -6.38 0.05 -7.04
CA ASP A 106 -5.63 0.74 -5.98
C ASP A 106 -4.60 -0.15 -5.25
N GLN A 107 -4.72 -1.47 -5.39
CA GLN A 107 -3.81 -2.43 -4.78
C GLN A 107 -2.72 -2.82 -5.77
N VAL A 108 -1.46 -2.69 -5.34
CA VAL A 108 -0.28 -3.02 -6.16
C VAL A 108 0.76 -3.73 -5.30
N TRP A 109 1.53 -4.62 -5.92
CA TRP A 109 2.53 -5.44 -5.24
C TRP A 109 3.96 -5.04 -5.58
N ALA A 110 4.22 -4.64 -6.82
CA ALA A 110 5.54 -4.28 -7.30
C ALA A 110 5.43 -3.25 -8.43
N TYR A 111 6.46 -2.43 -8.58
CA TYR A 111 6.51 -1.30 -9.53
C TYR A 111 7.87 -1.18 -10.22
N HIS A 112 7.84 -0.74 -11.47
CA HIS A 112 9.03 -0.35 -12.22
C HIS A 112 8.77 0.93 -13.04
N ALA A 113 9.58 1.97 -12.84
CA ALA A 113 9.35 3.30 -13.42
C ALA A 113 9.69 3.47 -14.92
N GLN A 114 10.14 2.41 -15.60
CA GLN A 114 10.58 2.52 -16.99
C GLN A 114 9.38 2.54 -17.94
N ARG A 115 9.50 3.32 -19.02
CA ARG A 115 8.46 3.51 -20.05
C ARG A 115 8.71 2.65 -21.30
N THR A 116 9.29 1.47 -21.10
CA THR A 116 9.65 0.49 -22.13
C THR A 116 8.43 -0.02 -22.88
N GLN A 117 8.60 -0.58 -24.08
CA GLN A 117 7.47 -1.13 -24.85
C GLN A 117 6.96 -2.45 -24.29
N THR A 118 7.83 -3.20 -23.62
CA THR A 118 7.50 -4.44 -22.93
C THR A 118 8.05 -4.43 -21.51
N PRO A 119 7.58 -5.31 -20.60
CA PRO A 119 8.01 -5.28 -19.21
C PRO A 119 9.55 -5.37 -19.05
N PRO A 120 10.15 -4.57 -18.15
CA PRO A 120 11.57 -4.69 -17.82
C PRO A 120 11.89 -6.04 -17.18
N LYS A 121 13.05 -6.62 -17.53
CA LYS A 121 13.46 -7.93 -17.00
C LYS A 121 13.85 -7.92 -15.52
N ALA A 122 14.31 -6.80 -14.98
CA ALA A 122 14.84 -6.66 -13.61
C ALA A 122 14.63 -5.22 -13.13
N GLY A 123 15.06 -4.88 -11.90
CA GLY A 123 14.96 -3.51 -11.35
C GLY A 123 13.62 -3.19 -10.70
N TRP A 124 12.89 -4.21 -10.26
CA TRP A 124 11.54 -4.07 -9.71
C TRP A 124 11.59 -3.68 -8.24
N LYS A 125 10.82 -2.65 -7.85
CA LYS A 125 10.60 -2.30 -6.44
C LYS A 125 9.58 -3.24 -5.82
N VAL A 126 9.94 -3.86 -4.69
CA VAL A 126 9.06 -4.80 -3.96
C VAL A 126 9.13 -4.57 -2.43
N PRO A 127 8.04 -4.12 -1.77
CA PRO A 127 6.75 -3.69 -2.35
C PRO A 127 6.92 -2.48 -3.28
N TYR A 128 5.85 -2.04 -3.95
CA TYR A 128 5.94 -1.00 -4.99
C TYR A 128 6.65 0.31 -4.54
N ASP A 129 6.58 0.65 -3.26
CA ASP A 129 7.21 1.79 -2.61
C ASP A 129 8.54 1.46 -1.92
N GLY A 130 8.89 0.17 -1.82
CA GLY A 130 10.10 -0.36 -1.18
C GLY A 130 11.38 -0.26 -2.02
N PRO A 131 12.48 -0.88 -1.57
CA PRO A 131 13.71 -0.96 -2.35
C PRO A 131 13.55 -1.84 -3.59
N GLU A 132 14.47 -1.69 -4.54
CA GLU A 132 14.60 -2.63 -5.67
C GLU A 132 14.98 -4.02 -5.16
N ASP A 133 14.29 -5.04 -5.66
CA ASP A 133 14.59 -6.45 -5.41
C ASP A 133 15.44 -6.99 -6.57
N PRO A 134 16.75 -7.20 -6.37
CA PRO A 134 17.65 -7.63 -7.45
C PRO A 134 17.39 -9.07 -7.90
N THR A 135 16.60 -9.83 -7.15
CA THR A 135 16.30 -11.23 -7.46
C THR A 135 15.04 -11.38 -8.31
N LEU A 136 14.16 -10.37 -8.36
CA LEU A 136 12.94 -10.45 -9.18
C LEU A 136 13.32 -10.29 -10.66
N VAL A 137 13.17 -11.40 -11.40
CA VAL A 137 13.53 -11.49 -12.81
C VAL A 137 12.34 -11.97 -13.65
N ILE A 138 12.07 -11.26 -14.75
CA ILE A 138 11.15 -11.67 -15.80
C ILE A 138 11.96 -12.28 -16.94
N SER A 139 11.64 -13.52 -17.30
CA SER A 139 12.28 -14.24 -18.41
C SER A 139 11.25 -14.80 -19.37
N LYS A 140 11.69 -15.19 -20.57
CA LYS A 140 10.82 -15.85 -21.54
C LYS A 140 10.42 -17.20 -20.94
N ALA A 141 9.14 -17.54 -20.93
CA ALA A 141 8.78 -18.89 -20.54
C ALA A 141 9.28 -19.81 -21.65
N LEU A 142 10.09 -20.81 -21.30
CA LEU A 142 10.42 -21.86 -22.25
C LEU A 142 9.08 -22.48 -22.70
N PRO A 143 8.86 -22.68 -24.01
CA PRO A 143 7.70 -23.43 -24.45
C PRO A 143 7.75 -24.74 -23.68
N THR A 144 6.73 -25.01 -22.89
CA THR A 144 6.54 -26.26 -22.17
C THR A 144 6.30 -27.34 -23.22
N GLY A 145 7.35 -27.67 -23.97
CA GLY A 145 7.40 -28.80 -24.87
C GLY A 145 7.27 -30.03 -24.00
N ALA A 146 6.15 -30.72 -24.20
CA ALA A 146 5.91 -32.11 -23.82
C ALA A 146 6.65 -32.55 -22.56
N GLN A 147 5.93 -32.62 -21.43
CA GLN A 147 6.31 -33.54 -20.37
C GLN A 147 6.75 -34.85 -21.02
N PRO A 148 8.01 -35.30 -20.86
CA PRO A 148 8.33 -36.66 -21.23
C PRO A 148 7.40 -37.53 -20.38
N GLN A 149 6.42 -38.15 -21.03
CA GLN A 149 5.74 -39.31 -20.49
C GLN A 149 6.82 -40.35 -20.25
N GLN A 150 7.41 -40.31 -19.05
CA GLN A 150 8.16 -41.43 -18.52
C GLN A 150 7.13 -42.50 -18.22
N SER A 151 6.84 -43.29 -19.25
CA SER A 151 6.25 -44.61 -19.17
C SER A 151 7.21 -45.50 -18.39
N VAL A 152 7.17 -45.42 -17.06
CA VAL A 152 7.90 -46.35 -16.21
C VAL A 152 7.14 -47.67 -16.25
N MET A 153 7.74 -48.67 -16.90
CA MET A 153 7.31 -50.06 -16.86
C MET A 153 7.21 -50.52 -15.40
N MET A 154 5.99 -50.73 -14.92
CA MET A 154 5.72 -51.49 -13.69
C MET A 154 5.91 -52.98 -14.00
N GLN A 155 7.09 -53.51 -13.69
CA GLN A 155 7.31 -54.94 -13.53
C GLN A 155 6.96 -55.29 -12.08
N GLY A 156 6.01 -56.21 -11.89
CA GLY A 156 5.42 -56.55 -10.59
C GLY A 156 6.45 -56.99 -9.55
N GLN A 157 6.79 -56.08 -8.64
CA GLN A 157 7.38 -56.41 -7.35
C GLN A 157 6.25 -56.51 -6.31
N GLN A 158 6.24 -57.64 -5.60
CA GLN A 158 5.32 -57.93 -4.51
C GLN A 158 5.46 -56.85 -3.44
N ILE A 159 4.40 -56.05 -3.24
CA ILE A 159 4.31 -55.08 -2.15
C ILE A 159 4.31 -55.86 -0.84
N THR A 160 5.41 -55.78 -0.10
CA THR A 160 5.50 -56.33 1.26
C THR A 160 4.54 -55.57 2.19
N PRO A 161 3.78 -56.24 3.07
CA PRO A 161 2.78 -55.64 3.96
C PRO A 161 3.32 -54.45 4.80
N GLN A 162 4.61 -54.42 5.06
CA GLN A 162 5.27 -53.36 5.83
C GLN A 162 5.23 -51.98 5.14
N MET A 163 5.26 -51.93 3.81
CA MET A 163 5.23 -50.66 3.06
C MET A 163 3.82 -50.05 3.02
N GLN A 164 2.78 -50.89 3.08
CA GLN A 164 1.39 -50.45 3.14
C GLN A 164 1.08 -49.71 4.46
N GLN A 165 1.66 -50.19 5.58
CA GLN A 165 1.49 -49.53 6.88
C GLN A 165 2.19 -48.16 6.94
N GLN A 166 3.38 -48.04 6.33
CA GLN A 166 4.10 -46.78 6.27
C GLN A 166 3.36 -45.73 5.42
N MET A 167 2.76 -46.13 4.31
CA MET A 167 1.98 -45.23 3.46
C MET A 167 0.72 -44.72 4.19
N GLN A 168 0.03 -45.59 4.94
CA GLN A 168 -1.13 -45.19 5.73
C GLN A 168 -0.76 -44.19 6.84
N GLN A 169 0.39 -44.38 7.48
CA GLN A 169 0.89 -43.43 8.49
C GLN A 169 1.27 -42.08 7.85
N GLN A 170 1.89 -42.08 6.67
CA GLN A 170 2.22 -40.85 5.93
C GLN A 170 0.96 -40.08 5.49
N GLN A 171 -0.09 -40.79 5.07
CA GLN A 171 -1.35 -40.17 4.69
C GLN A 171 -2.05 -39.51 5.88
N LEU A 172 -2.03 -40.13 7.06
CA LEU A 172 -2.57 -39.54 8.29
C LEU A 172 -1.81 -38.27 8.69
N GLN A 173 -0.48 -38.28 8.54
CA GLN A 173 0.36 -37.14 8.86
C GLN A 173 0.12 -35.96 7.92
N GLN A 174 -0.07 -36.22 6.61
CA GLN A 174 -0.47 -35.20 5.64
C GLN A 174 -1.85 -34.61 5.97
N GLN A 175 -2.81 -35.46 6.39
CA GLN A 175 -4.15 -34.99 6.75
C GLN A 175 -4.11 -34.09 8.00
N GLN A 176 -3.30 -34.43 9.01
CA GLN A 176 -3.09 -33.56 10.18
C GLN A 176 -2.42 -32.23 9.80
N ALA A 177 -1.41 -32.25 8.94
CA ALA A 177 -0.73 -31.04 8.48
C ALA A 177 -1.68 -30.10 7.73
N MET A 178 -2.55 -30.65 6.87
CA MET A 178 -3.55 -29.87 6.15
C MET A 178 -4.57 -29.22 7.10
N MET A 179 -5.03 -29.96 8.11
CA MET A 179 -5.95 -29.42 9.12
C MET A 179 -5.30 -28.29 9.93
N MET A 180 -4.03 -28.45 10.32
CA MET A 180 -3.29 -27.40 11.03
C MET A 180 -3.10 -26.14 10.17
N GLN A 181 -2.78 -26.31 8.88
CA GLN A 181 -2.66 -25.19 7.94
C GLN A 181 -3.99 -24.44 7.77
N GLN A 182 -5.10 -25.17 7.67
CA GLN A 182 -6.44 -24.57 7.59
C GLN A 182 -6.78 -23.76 8.85
N GLN A 183 -6.46 -24.29 10.04
CA GLN A 183 -6.68 -23.58 11.30
C GLN A 183 -5.85 -22.28 11.37
N GLN A 184 -4.60 -22.32 10.94
CA GLN A 184 -3.73 -21.14 10.91
C GLN A 184 -4.26 -20.07 9.95
N GLN A 185 -4.74 -20.47 8.76
CA GLN A 185 -5.36 -19.54 7.81
C GLN A 185 -6.63 -18.90 8.40
N GLN A 186 -7.45 -19.66 9.12
CA GLN A 186 -8.66 -19.14 9.75
C GLN A 186 -8.32 -18.11 10.85
N GLN A 187 -7.31 -18.39 11.68
CA GLN A 187 -6.84 -17.43 12.68
C GLN A 187 -6.28 -16.15 12.05
N ALA A 188 -5.49 -16.27 10.97
CA ALA A 188 -4.96 -15.11 10.26
C ALA A 188 -6.09 -14.24 9.67
N HIS A 189 -7.14 -14.87 9.13
CA HIS A 189 -8.31 -14.14 8.61
C HIS A 189 -9.06 -13.39 9.71
N GLN A 190 -9.28 -14.03 10.86
CA GLN A 190 -9.91 -13.39 12.02
C GLN A 190 -9.09 -12.22 12.56
N ALA A 191 -7.77 -12.37 12.65
CA ALA A 191 -6.86 -11.29 13.08
C ALA A 191 -6.90 -10.10 12.11
N ALA A 192 -6.89 -10.36 10.79
CA ALA A 192 -6.99 -9.33 9.78
C ALA A 192 -8.33 -8.58 9.84
N ALA A 193 -9.44 -9.30 10.07
CA ALA A 193 -10.76 -8.69 10.24
C ALA A 193 -10.82 -7.80 11.50
N ALA A 194 -10.27 -8.25 12.62
CA ALA A 194 -10.20 -7.47 13.86
C ALA A 194 -9.38 -6.17 13.67
N TYR A 195 -8.24 -6.26 12.97
CA TYR A 195 -7.43 -5.09 12.67
C TYR A 195 -8.17 -4.06 11.80
N ARG A 196 -8.88 -4.52 10.76
CA ARG A 196 -9.71 -3.63 9.92
C ARG A 196 -10.79 -2.92 10.70
N LEU A 197 -11.48 -3.62 11.61
CA LEU A 197 -12.50 -3.03 12.47
C LEU A 197 -11.91 -1.99 13.43
N ALA A 198 -10.76 -2.29 14.04
CA ALA A 198 -10.07 -1.35 14.92
C ALA A 198 -9.63 -0.08 14.19
N ALA A 199 -9.08 -0.23 12.98
CA ALA A 199 -8.69 0.90 12.13
C ALA A 199 -9.91 1.77 11.75
N GLN A 200 -11.05 1.15 11.41
CA GLN A 200 -12.28 1.87 11.12
C GLN A 200 -12.79 2.67 12.33
N GLN A 201 -12.81 2.06 13.52
CA GLN A 201 -13.20 2.77 14.75
C GLN A 201 -12.28 3.95 15.06
N GLN A 202 -10.97 3.79 14.87
CA GLN A 202 -10.01 4.86 15.08
C GLN A 202 -10.25 6.04 14.11
N GLN A 203 -10.55 5.75 12.85
CA GLN A 203 -10.87 6.77 11.85
C GLN A 203 -12.17 7.52 12.20
N GLU A 204 -13.20 6.80 12.67
CA GLU A 204 -14.45 7.41 13.12
C GLU A 204 -14.24 8.32 14.34
N GLN A 205 -13.40 7.91 15.30
CA GLN A 205 -13.04 8.74 16.46
C GLN A 205 -12.32 10.02 16.05
N GLN A 206 -11.35 9.93 15.13
CA GLN A 206 -10.64 11.12 14.62
C GLN A 206 -11.62 12.07 13.91
N ARG A 207 -12.54 11.54 13.10
CA ARG A 207 -13.57 12.35 12.43
C ARG A 207 -14.52 13.02 13.42
N ALA A 208 -14.91 12.33 14.50
CA ALA A 208 -15.74 12.89 15.55
C ALA A 208 -15.02 14.02 16.31
N GLN A 209 -13.73 13.83 16.66
CA GLN A 209 -12.92 14.86 17.30
C GLN A 209 -12.75 16.10 16.42
N TYR A 210 -12.50 15.91 15.11
CA TYR A 210 -12.40 17.01 14.17
C TYR A 210 -13.71 17.83 14.11
N PHE A 211 -14.86 17.15 14.05
CA PHE A 211 -16.15 17.83 14.02
C PHE A 211 -16.43 18.61 15.32
N GLN A 212 -16.05 18.04 16.47
CA GLN A 212 -16.16 18.73 17.76
C GLN A 212 -15.32 20.00 17.79
N GLN A 213 -14.07 19.95 17.31
CA GLN A 213 -13.19 21.13 17.24
C GLN A 213 -13.76 22.21 16.33
N GLN A 214 -14.33 21.84 15.17
CA GLN A 214 -15.00 22.81 14.30
C GLN A 214 -16.21 23.47 14.97
N ALA A 215 -17.04 22.69 15.68
CA ALA A 215 -18.19 23.22 16.40
C ALA A 215 -17.77 24.17 17.54
N GLU A 216 -16.70 23.85 18.26
CA GLU A 216 -16.12 24.73 19.29
C GLU A 216 -15.56 26.03 18.69
N HIS A 217 -14.82 25.93 17.59
CA HIS A 217 -14.33 27.10 16.88
C HIS A 217 -15.47 28.01 16.40
N GLN A 218 -16.53 27.43 15.83
CA GLN A 218 -17.69 28.18 15.38
C GLN A 218 -18.42 28.89 16.53
N ARG A 219 -18.54 28.23 17.69
CA ARG A 219 -19.09 28.85 18.92
C ARG A 219 -18.23 30.03 19.39
N HIS A 220 -16.90 29.89 19.35
CA HIS A 220 -16.00 30.98 19.74
C HIS A 220 -16.11 32.19 18.80
N VAL A 221 -16.12 31.96 17.49
CA VAL A 221 -16.32 33.01 16.48
C VAL A 221 -17.66 33.73 16.69
N GLN A 222 -18.74 32.98 16.94
CA GLN A 222 -20.06 33.55 17.19
C GLN A 222 -20.09 34.39 18.48
N GLN A 223 -19.46 33.92 19.56
CA GLN A 223 -19.33 34.68 20.80
C GLN A 223 -18.54 35.98 20.60
N GLN A 224 -17.44 35.92 19.85
CA GLN A 224 -16.62 37.10 19.54
C GLN A 224 -17.40 38.14 18.73
N GLN A 225 -18.16 37.70 17.72
CA GLN A 225 -19.04 38.59 16.96
C GLN A 225 -20.12 39.24 17.85
N GLN A 226 -20.72 38.47 18.75
CA GLN A 226 -21.73 39.00 19.68
C GLN A 226 -21.14 40.06 20.62
N GLN A 227 -19.93 39.83 21.14
CA GLN A 227 -19.22 40.81 21.97
C GLN A 227 -18.89 42.09 21.20
N GLN A 228 -18.43 41.98 19.95
CA GLN A 228 -18.18 43.15 19.10
C GLN A 228 -19.45 43.95 18.82
N GLN A 229 -20.57 43.28 18.53
CA GLN A 229 -21.86 43.95 18.34
C GLN A 229 -22.32 44.68 19.60
N GLN A 230 -22.17 44.07 20.79
CA GLN A 230 -22.50 44.71 22.06
C GLN A 230 -21.63 45.94 22.32
N GLN A 231 -20.32 45.86 22.05
CA GLN A 231 -19.41 47.01 22.19
C GLN A 231 -19.80 48.15 21.24
N GLN A 232 -20.12 47.85 19.98
CA GLN A 232 -20.59 48.86 19.02
C GLN A 232 -21.89 49.51 19.48
N GLN A 233 -22.85 48.74 20.00
CA GLN A 233 -24.09 49.30 20.55
C GLN A 233 -23.83 50.21 21.75
N GLN A 234 -22.94 49.82 22.67
CA GLN A 234 -22.56 50.68 23.80
C GLN A 234 -21.90 51.98 23.35
N GLN A 235 -20.99 51.92 22.37
CA GLN A 235 -20.37 53.12 21.79
C GLN A 235 -21.39 54.04 21.13
N GLN A 236 -22.34 53.48 20.38
CA GLN A 236 -23.43 54.26 19.76
C GLN A 236 -24.32 54.93 20.83
N GLN A 237 -24.67 54.22 21.91
CA GLN A 237 -25.45 54.79 23.01
C GLN A 237 -24.70 55.92 23.72
N GLN A 238 -23.40 55.76 23.96
CA GLN A 238 -22.56 56.80 24.55
C GLN A 238 -22.45 58.03 23.64
N ALA A 239 -22.19 57.82 22.35
CA ALA A 239 -22.12 58.90 21.37
C ALA A 239 -23.45 59.67 21.27
N TRP A 240 -24.58 58.95 21.23
CA TRP A 240 -25.91 59.53 21.27
C TRP A 240 -26.16 60.36 22.53
N GLY A 241 -25.79 59.83 23.70
CA GLY A 241 -25.89 60.54 24.97
C GLY A 241 -25.07 61.84 25.01
N GLN A 242 -23.83 61.80 24.51
CA GLN A 242 -22.99 62.99 24.40
C GLN A 242 -23.58 64.03 23.45
N GLN A 243 -24.12 63.61 22.30
CA GLN A 243 -24.77 64.50 21.34
C GLN A 243 -26.01 65.18 21.96
N GLN A 244 -26.82 64.45 22.73
CA GLN A 244 -27.95 65.04 23.45
C GLN A 244 -27.52 66.08 24.49
N GLN A 245 -26.47 65.79 25.27
CA GLN A 245 -25.93 66.72 26.25
C GLN A 245 -25.40 68.00 25.60
N GLN A 246 -24.66 67.88 24.49
CA GLN A 246 -24.17 69.02 23.71
C GLN A 246 -25.33 69.87 23.18
N HIS A 247 -26.37 69.22 22.64
CA HIS A 247 -27.54 69.93 22.14
C HIS A 247 -28.29 70.68 23.25
N ALA A 248 -28.49 70.03 24.41
CA ALA A 248 -29.12 70.67 25.57
C ALA A 248 -28.29 71.87 26.09
N ALA A 249 -26.96 71.73 26.16
CA ALA A 249 -26.08 72.83 26.55
C ALA A 249 -26.14 74.01 25.58
N GLN A 250 -26.19 73.74 24.26
CA GLN A 250 -26.37 74.78 23.24
C GLN A 250 -27.71 75.50 23.41
N GLN A 251 -28.81 74.78 23.64
CA GLN A 251 -30.12 75.39 23.88
C GLN A 251 -30.10 76.29 25.13
N GLN A 252 -29.48 75.84 26.23
CA GLN A 252 -29.34 76.64 27.44
C GLN A 252 -28.53 77.92 27.21
N GLN A 253 -27.43 77.84 26.46
CA GLN A 253 -26.62 79.01 26.09
C GLN A 253 -27.41 80.01 25.25
N GLN A 254 -28.17 79.54 24.26
CA GLN A 254 -29.03 80.39 23.43
C GLN A 254 -30.12 81.08 24.26
N ALA A 255 -30.78 80.36 25.16
CA ALA A 255 -31.79 80.93 26.05
C ALA A 255 -31.19 82.00 26.98
N ALA A 256 -30.01 81.76 27.55
CA ALA A 256 -29.32 82.73 28.38
C ALA A 256 -28.94 84.01 27.60
N GLN A 257 -28.47 83.87 26.35
CA GLN A 257 -28.17 85.01 25.48
C GLN A 257 -29.42 85.84 25.17
N GLN A 258 -30.56 85.19 24.89
CA GLN A 258 -31.83 85.89 24.65
C GLN A 258 -32.30 86.66 25.88
N GLN A 259 -32.15 86.09 27.08
CA GLN A 259 -32.49 86.78 28.33
C GLN A 259 -31.61 88.02 28.57
N GLN A 260 -30.31 87.94 28.28
CA GLN A 260 -29.42 89.10 28.37
C GLN A 260 -29.80 90.21 27.39
N GLN A 261 -30.20 89.86 26.16
CA GLN A 261 -30.65 90.84 25.17
C GLN A 261 -31.95 91.55 25.58
N GLN A 262 -32.84 90.90 26.33
CA GLN A 262 -34.08 91.52 26.82
C GLN A 262 -33.87 92.49 27.99
N GLN A 263 -32.71 92.44 28.65
CA GLN A 263 -32.37 93.32 29.79
C GLN A 263 -31.64 94.60 29.36
N GLN A 264 -31.22 94.70 28.11
CA GLN A 264 -30.58 95.89 27.51
C GLN A 264 -31.62 96.76 26.82
#